data_AF-A0A2D8XI02-F1
#
_entry.id   AF-A0A2D8XI02-F1
#
_cell.length_a   1.000
_cell.length_b   1.000
_cell.length_c   1.000
_cell.angle_alpha   90.00
_cell.angle_beta   90.00
_cell.angle_gamma   90.00
#
_symmetry.space_group_name_H-M   'P 1'
#
loop_
_entity.id
_entity.type
_entity.pdbx_description
1 polymer ?
#
loop_
_entity_poly.entity_id
_entity_poly.type
_entity_poly.pdbx_seq_one_letter_code
_entity_poly.pdbx_strand_id
1 'polypeptide(L)'
;MTRFLVSDDNENGYRLEDILTAVRADVVKRCGKIVDDHRDEAHHVLENNIRVLSLLSEAIKLAEDSTHVLDKSFGPSSATDGGEPRIGRA
;
A
#
# COMPACT_ATOMS: atom_id res chain seq x y z
N MET A 1 -13.45 7.13 -10.87
CA MET A 1 -13.67 5.79 -10.30
C MET A 1 -12.37 5.05 -9.97
N THR A 2 -11.95 5.20 -8.72
CA THR A 2 -10.90 4.40 -8.08
C THR A 2 -11.49 3.05 -7.65
N ARG A 3 -10.86 1.95 -8.04
CA ARG A 3 -11.38 0.60 -7.77
C ARG A 3 -10.98 0.02 -6.41
N PHE A 4 -9.82 0.43 -5.90
CA PHE A 4 -9.20 -0.19 -4.73
C PHE A 4 -9.13 0.73 -3.54
N LEU A 5 -8.82 2.01 -3.77
CA LEU A 5 -8.66 2.99 -2.71
C LEU A 5 -10.01 3.55 -2.28
N VAL A 6 -10.11 3.90 -1.00
CA VAL A 6 -11.25 4.64 -0.47
C VAL A 6 -11.37 5.99 -1.16
N SER A 7 -12.58 6.33 -1.57
CA SER A 7 -12.94 7.57 -2.28
C SER A 7 -14.45 7.74 -2.27
N ASP A 8 -14.94 8.88 -2.72
CA ASP A 8 -16.37 9.15 -2.91
C ASP A 8 -17.04 8.11 -3.82
N ASP A 9 -16.34 7.65 -4.86
CA ASP A 9 -16.80 6.59 -5.77
C ASP A 9 -16.67 5.15 -5.19
N ASN A 10 -16.02 4.98 -4.03
CA ASN A 10 -15.65 3.67 -3.47
C ASN A 10 -15.47 3.74 -1.94
N GLU A 11 -16.58 3.89 -1.22
CA GLU A 11 -16.62 4.03 0.25
C GLU A 11 -16.04 2.80 0.98
N ASN A 12 -16.15 1.61 0.39
CA ASN A 12 -15.63 0.36 0.94
C ASN A 12 -14.19 0.04 0.48
N GLY A 13 -13.50 1.03 -0.11
CA GLY A 13 -12.11 0.89 -0.51
C GLY A 13 -11.15 0.79 0.68
N TYR A 14 -9.92 0.40 0.40
CA TYR A 14 -8.87 0.33 1.40
C TYR A 14 -8.06 1.62 1.44
N ARG A 15 -7.36 1.86 2.57
CA ARG A 15 -6.29 2.86 2.57
C ARG A 15 -5.09 2.33 1.77
N LEU A 16 -4.24 3.25 1.33
CA LEU A 16 -3.08 2.90 0.49
C LEU A 16 -2.11 1.99 1.25
N GLU A 17 -1.79 2.34 2.50
CA GLU A 17 -0.93 1.58 3.40
C GLU A 17 -1.45 0.15 3.65
N ASP A 18 -2.77 -0.05 3.71
CA ASP A 18 -3.39 -1.35 3.93
C ASP A 18 -3.19 -2.27 2.70
N ILE A 19 -3.45 -1.75 1.50
CA ILE A 19 -3.22 -2.50 0.24
C ILE A 19 -1.74 -2.80 0.05
N LEU A 20 -0.87 -1.81 0.22
CA LEU A 20 0.56 -2.01 0.05
C LEU A 20 1.10 -3.04 1.04
N THR A 21 0.59 -3.05 2.28
CA THR A 21 0.92 -4.06 3.28
C THR A 21 0.45 -5.45 2.87
N ALA A 22 -0.77 -5.57 2.33
CA ALA A 22 -1.28 -6.84 1.80
C ALA A 22 -0.43 -7.36 0.62
N VAL A 23 -0.08 -6.50 -0.33
CA VAL A 23 0.80 -6.83 -1.46
C VAL A 23 2.17 -7.28 -0.96
N ARG A 24 2.77 -6.55 0.00
CA ARG A 24 4.05 -6.93 0.62
C ARG A 24 4.00 -8.34 1.22
N ALA A 25 2.93 -8.67 1.95
CA ALA A 25 2.75 -10.00 2.53
C ALA A 25 2.72 -11.10 1.45
N ASP A 26 2.04 -10.87 0.33
CA ASP A 26 1.99 -11.84 -0.76
C ASP A 26 3.31 -11.98 -1.52
N VAL A 27 4.08 -10.89 -1.66
CA VAL A 27 5.44 -10.96 -2.23
C VAL A 27 6.37 -11.76 -1.33
N VAL A 28 6.31 -11.58 0.00
CA VAL A 28 7.10 -12.39 0.95
C VAL A 28 6.78 -13.89 0.80
N LYS A 29 5.48 -14.25 0.72
CA LYS A 29 5.07 -15.64 0.49
C LYS A 29 5.63 -16.20 -0.82
N ARG A 30 5.75 -15.37 -1.87
CA ARG A 30 6.34 -15.78 -3.15
C ARG A 30 7.85 -15.99 -3.05
N CYS A 31 8.58 -15.10 -2.36
CA CYS A 31 10.00 -15.29 -2.09
C CYS A 31 10.27 -16.62 -1.37
N GLY A 32 9.47 -16.93 -0.35
CA GLY A 32 9.61 -18.19 0.41
C GLY A 32 9.44 -19.46 -0.45
N LYS A 33 8.75 -19.39 -1.59
CA LYS A 33 8.60 -20.55 -2.50
C LYS A 33 9.82 -20.81 -3.38
N ILE A 34 10.71 -19.83 -3.54
CA ILE A 34 11.85 -19.89 -4.48
C ILE A 34 13.21 -19.67 -3.80
N VAL A 35 13.24 -19.51 -2.47
CA VAL A 35 14.46 -19.15 -1.73
C VAL A 35 15.54 -20.23 -1.78
N ASP A 36 15.13 -21.50 -1.83
CA ASP A 36 16.04 -22.66 -1.91
C ASP A 36 16.20 -23.19 -3.36
N ASP A 37 15.71 -22.46 -4.35
CA ASP A 37 15.86 -22.82 -5.76
C ASP A 37 17.18 -22.25 -6.30
N HIS A 38 18.12 -23.14 -6.60
CA HIS A 38 19.49 -22.80 -7.01
C HIS A 38 19.66 -22.49 -8.50
N ARG A 39 18.56 -22.40 -9.27
CA ARG A 39 18.62 -21.99 -10.67
C ARG A 39 18.86 -20.50 -10.79
N ASP A 40 19.64 -20.08 -11.78
CA ASP A 40 19.98 -18.67 -12.01
C ASP A 40 18.71 -17.80 -12.20
N GLU A 41 17.68 -18.33 -12.86
CA GLU A 41 16.41 -17.64 -13.04
C GLU A 41 15.68 -17.40 -11.71
N ALA A 42 15.75 -18.36 -10.79
CA ALA A 42 15.14 -18.24 -9.48
C ALA A 42 15.87 -17.21 -8.62
N HIS A 43 17.21 -17.23 -8.65
CA HIS A 43 18.04 -16.20 -8.00
C HIS A 43 17.72 -14.79 -8.51
N HIS A 44 17.62 -14.62 -9.83
CA HIS A 44 17.27 -13.33 -10.42
C HIS A 44 15.89 -12.83 -9.99
N VAL A 45 14.87 -13.70 -9.99
CA VAL A 45 13.52 -13.34 -9.54
C VAL A 45 13.50 -13.02 -8.05
N LEU A 46 14.23 -13.77 -7.23
CA LEU A 46 14.33 -13.53 -5.79
C LEU A 46 14.98 -12.16 -5.50
N GLU A 47 16.07 -11.82 -6.19
CA GLU A 47 16.74 -10.52 -6.06
C GLU A 47 15.80 -9.36 -6.40
N ASN A 48 15.06 -9.49 -7.51
CA ASN A 48 14.06 -8.50 -7.91
C ASN A 48 12.97 -8.35 -6.85
N ASN A 49 12.46 -9.47 -6.30
CA ASN A 49 11.42 -9.42 -5.26
C ASN A 49 11.95 -8.79 -3.97
N ILE A 50 13.19 -9.04 -3.56
CA ILE A 50 13.82 -8.38 -2.41
C ILE A 50 13.86 -6.86 -2.64
N ARG A 51 14.22 -6.41 -3.84
CA ARG A 51 14.21 -4.98 -4.18
C ARG A 51 12.80 -4.39 -4.13
N VAL A 52 11.80 -5.10 -4.65
CA VAL A 52 10.38 -4.70 -4.57
C VAL A 52 9.92 -4.60 -3.13
N LEU A 53 10.31 -5.54 -2.25
CA LEU A 53 9.95 -5.49 -0.82
C LEU A 53 10.52 -4.26 -0.10
N SER A 54 11.74 -3.83 -0.46
CA SER A 54 12.31 -2.57 0.04
C SER A 54 11.45 -1.37 -0.37
N LEU A 55 11.12 -1.27 -1.66
CA LEU A 55 10.32 -0.17 -2.20
C LEU A 55 8.91 -0.14 -1.61
N LEU A 56 8.27 -1.30 -1.42
CA LEU A 56 6.98 -1.39 -0.75
C LEU A 56 7.07 -0.92 0.71
N SER A 57 8.15 -1.24 1.41
CA SER A 57 8.33 -0.79 2.78
C SER A 57 8.53 0.73 2.88
N GLU A 58 9.22 1.33 1.92
CA GLU A 58 9.35 2.79 1.82
C GLU A 58 8.01 3.45 1.47
N ALA A 59 7.27 2.90 0.50
CA ALA A 59 5.97 3.41 0.10
C ALA A 59 4.93 3.33 1.23
N ILE A 60 4.91 2.25 2.02
CA ILE A 60 4.03 2.12 3.19
C ILE A 60 4.32 3.22 4.21
N LYS A 61 5.59 3.47 4.53
CA LYS A 61 5.96 4.54 5.48
C LYS A 61 5.52 5.91 4.98
N LEU A 62 5.67 6.20 3.69
CA LEU A 62 5.21 7.45 3.08
C LEU A 62 3.69 7.60 3.13
N ALA A 63 2.95 6.51 2.90
CA ALA A 63 1.50 6.49 3.01
C ALA A 63 1.03 6.72 4.46
N GLU A 64 1.62 6.01 5.42
CA GLU A 64 1.34 6.18 6.85
C GLU A 64 1.66 7.61 7.34
N ASP A 65 2.79 8.18 6.92
CA ASP A 65 3.15 9.57 7.25
C ASP A 65 2.14 10.56 6.64
N SER A 66 1.73 10.34 5.39
CA SER A 66 0.68 11.16 4.75
C SER A 66 -0.64 11.10 5.52
N THR A 67 -1.07 9.90 5.93
CA THR A 67 -2.27 9.72 6.77
C THR A 67 -2.11 10.46 8.10
N HIS A 68 -0.97 10.32 8.76
CA HIS A 68 -0.69 11.00 10.03
C HIS A 68 -0.67 12.53 9.89
N VAL A 69 -0.09 13.08 8.82
CA VAL A 69 -0.10 14.52 8.53
C VAL A 69 -1.53 15.03 8.37
N LEU A 70 -2.37 14.29 7.63
CA LEU A 70 -3.77 14.67 7.43
C LEU A 70 -4.58 14.58 8.73
N ASP A 71 -4.41 13.49 9.49
CA ASP A 71 -5.10 13.29 10.76
C ASP A 71 -4.71 14.37 11.78
N LYS A 72 -3.43 14.73 11.85
CA LYS A 72 -2.93 15.79 12.72
C LYS A 72 -3.46 17.18 12.33
N SER A 73 -3.59 17.44 11.03
CA SER A 73 -3.92 18.79 10.53
C SER A 73 -5.43 19.04 10.46
N PHE A 74 -6.22 17.99 10.19
CA PHE A 74 -7.65 18.11 9.89
C PHE A 74 -8.53 17.19 10.75
N GLY A 75 -7.94 16.33 11.58
CA GLY A 75 -8.66 15.28 12.29
C GLY A 75 -8.91 14.04 11.43
N PRO A 76 -9.63 13.04 12.00
CA PRO A 76 -9.95 11.81 11.28
C PRO A 76 -10.79 12.10 10.03
N SER A 77 -10.61 11.28 9.00
CA SER A 77 -11.37 11.41 7.75
C SER A 77 -12.87 11.22 8.00
N SER A 78 -13.69 12.15 7.49
CA SER A 78 -15.16 12.05 7.45
C SER A 78 -15.69 11.77 6.04
N ALA A 79 -14.80 11.51 5.08
CA ALA A 79 -15.16 11.34 3.66
C ALA A 79 -16.15 10.18 3.44
N THR A 80 -16.04 9.10 4.22
CA THR A 80 -16.97 7.96 4.19
C THR A 80 -18.37 8.30 4.71
N ASP A 81 -18.53 9.40 5.43
CA ASP A 81 -19.82 9.89 5.95
C ASP A 81 -20.39 11.05 5.11
N GLY A 82 -19.85 11.27 3.90
CA GLY A 82 -20.23 12.38 3.02
C GLY A 82 -19.69 13.75 3.43
N GLY A 83 -18.67 13.79 4.30
CA GLY A 83 -17.96 15.03 4.66
C GLY A 83 -17.04 15.52 3.54
N GLU A 84 -16.70 16.82 3.55
CA GLU A 84 -15.79 17.39 2.56
C GLU A 84 -14.39 16.74 2.59
N PRO A 85 -13.72 16.59 1.43
CA PRO A 85 -12.38 16.06 1.38
C PRO A 85 -11.41 16.94 2.18
N ARG A 86 -10.55 16.31 2.99
CA ARG A 86 -9.57 17.03 3.83
C ARG A 86 -8.62 17.91 3.03
N ILE A 87 -8.26 17.47 1.83
CA ILE A 87 -7.47 18.21 0.85
C ILE A 87 -7.99 17.91 -0.55
N GLY A 88 -7.85 18.86 -1.48
CA GLY A 88 -8.27 18.70 -2.87
C GLY A 88 -9.67 19.26 -3.14
N ARG A 89 -10.32 18.74 -4.18
CA ARG A 89 -11.69 19.10 -4.58
C ARG A 89 -12.54 17.84 -4.60
N ALA A 90 -13.82 17.97 -4.29
CA ALA A 90 -14.84 16.94 -4.53
C ALA A 90 -15.10 16.76 -6.04
#